data_AF-A0A7W8QKX3-F1
#
_entry.id   AF-A0A7W8QKX3-F1
#
_cell.length_a   1.000
_cell.length_b   1.000
_cell.length_c   1.000
_cell.angle_alpha   90.00
_cell.angle_beta   90.00
_cell.angle_gamma   90.00
#
_symmetry.space_group_name_H-M   'P 1'
#
loop_
_entity.id
_entity.type
_entity.pdbx_description
1 polymer ?
#
loop_
_entity_poly.entity_id
_entity_poly.type
_entity_poly.pdbx_seq_one_letter_code
_entity_poly.pdbx_strand_id
1 'polypeptide(L)'
;MVFSLLALAMLFLRLGEANDMRTSTQSAADAAALAAAGDIQHRVAQTIADGSLPWGVSWRASSGKAAAEEYAKKNDAKLTDVRASDNDQGRLGNFVRVEVRGNSCQRELQEDESVGWNKRDCPDKEEIEEAEERGETIPVTTGNASAIAQVKIPECKSVPILDIFGMEIGSYIACRPADGGEYRRMWTYSQAKAITDVKLVDREGQWIYSELSGGPGSGRYPCTAVGGQNITRQMCETHEAIMDEWGVVFEKYGVGCYRSQEDGGEHPRGRACDYMVSANGALPSPDLKKGSDQAAQWMIDNHEELDIYYIMWDHYIWNPGRDPVGPWDQVKRWVPDRGGNTVNHMDHIHVSVNS
;
A
#
# COMPACT_ATOMS: atom_id res chain seq x y z
N MET A 1 -13.42 47.20 34.95
CA MET A 1 -12.92 47.39 33.57
C MET A 1 -11.52 46.81 33.36
N VAL A 2 -10.52 47.09 34.21
CA VAL A 2 -9.14 46.55 34.05
C VAL A 2 -9.09 45.01 34.09
N PHE A 3 -9.82 44.36 35.00
CA PHE A 3 -9.90 42.89 35.08
C PHE A 3 -10.46 42.24 33.81
N SER A 4 -11.46 42.85 33.17
CA SER A 4 -12.06 42.33 31.94
C SER A 4 -11.12 42.44 30.74
N LEU A 5 -10.30 43.50 30.67
CA LEU A 5 -9.30 43.68 29.61
C LEU A 5 -8.12 42.70 29.77
N LEU A 6 -7.68 42.44 30.99
CA LEU A 6 -6.65 41.42 31.29
C LEU A 6 -7.13 40.01 30.96
N ALA A 7 -8.35 39.65 31.34
CA ALA A 7 -8.94 38.35 31.02
C ALA A 7 -9.07 38.15 29.50
N LEU A 8 -9.47 39.18 28.76
CA LEU A 8 -9.59 39.14 27.31
C LEU A 8 -8.22 39.02 26.63
N ALA A 9 -7.22 39.78 27.07
CA ALA A 9 -5.86 39.68 26.54
C ALA A 9 -5.25 38.28 26.77
N MET A 10 -5.46 37.69 27.96
CA MET A 10 -5.03 36.33 28.26
C MET A 10 -5.74 35.27 27.41
N LEU A 11 -7.03 35.46 27.11
CA LEU A 11 -7.76 34.58 26.19
C LEU A 11 -7.18 34.63 24.77
N PHE A 12 -6.85 35.83 24.27
CA PHE A 12 -6.23 35.99 22.95
C PHE A 12 -4.83 35.39 22.87
N LEU A 13 -4.01 35.51 23.93
CA LEU A 13 -2.70 34.84 23.99
C LEU A 13 -2.82 33.32 23.91
N ARG A 14 -3.82 32.73 24.59
CA ARG A 14 -4.09 31.28 24.50
C ARG A 14 -4.54 30.84 23.13
N LEU A 15 -5.45 31.59 22.52
CA LEU A 15 -5.89 31.33 21.15
C LEU A 15 -4.70 31.41 20.20
N GLY A 16 -3.78 32.34 20.42
CA GLY A 16 -2.50 32.44 19.70
C GLY A 16 -1.63 31.20 19.88
N GLU A 17 -1.27 30.84 21.12
CA GLU A 17 -0.39 29.69 21.41
C GLU A 17 -0.98 28.36 20.93
N ALA A 18 -2.29 28.14 21.12
CA ALA A 18 -2.97 26.95 20.63
C ALA A 18 -2.99 26.89 19.09
N ASN A 19 -3.20 28.05 18.44
CA ASN A 19 -3.13 28.15 16.99
C ASN A 19 -1.70 27.92 16.47
N ASP A 20 -0.69 28.42 17.17
CA ASP A 20 0.72 28.24 16.83
C ASP A 20 1.15 26.78 16.96
N MET A 21 0.78 26.09 18.05
CA MET A 21 1.02 24.65 18.23
C MET A 21 0.37 23.82 17.13
N ARG A 22 -0.86 24.16 16.74
CA ARG A 22 -1.56 23.47 15.65
C ARG A 22 -0.87 23.70 14.31
N THR A 23 -0.48 24.94 14.04
CA THR A 23 0.14 25.35 12.77
C THR A 23 1.53 24.72 12.60
N SER A 24 2.33 24.71 13.67
CA SER A 24 3.65 24.06 13.67
C SER A 24 3.54 22.54 13.50
N THR A 25 2.62 21.91 14.22
CA THR A 25 2.37 20.46 14.10
C THR A 25 1.88 20.09 12.70
N GLN A 26 0.99 20.90 12.09
CA GLN A 26 0.56 20.67 10.72
C GLN A 26 1.71 20.78 9.72
N SER A 27 2.59 21.78 9.89
CA SER A 27 3.78 21.94 9.04
C SER A 27 4.72 20.73 9.18
N ALA A 28 4.84 20.16 10.39
CA ALA A 28 5.59 18.93 10.62
C ALA A 28 4.95 17.71 9.93
N ALA A 29 3.62 17.59 9.98
CA ALA A 29 2.89 16.54 9.27
C ALA A 29 3.10 16.64 7.75
N ASP A 30 2.96 17.85 7.18
CA ASP A 30 3.14 18.12 5.76
C ASP A 30 4.55 17.74 5.30
N ALA A 31 5.57 18.16 6.06
CA ALA A 31 6.96 17.82 5.78
C ALA A 31 7.22 16.30 5.86
N ALA A 32 6.67 15.62 6.87
CA ALA A 32 6.79 14.17 7.02
C ALA A 32 6.10 13.41 5.89
N ALA A 33 4.90 13.83 5.47
CA ALA A 33 4.17 13.22 4.36
C ALA A 33 4.94 13.37 3.03
N LEU A 34 5.41 14.60 2.75
CA LEU A 34 6.21 14.88 1.55
C LEU A 34 7.52 14.10 1.53
N ALA A 35 8.16 13.91 2.69
CA ALA A 35 9.37 13.10 2.80
C ALA A 35 9.09 11.61 2.53
N ALA A 36 8.01 11.09 3.09
CA ALA A 36 7.60 9.70 2.90
C ALA A 36 7.26 9.40 1.43
N ALA A 37 6.45 10.26 0.79
CA ALA A 37 6.18 10.15 -0.65
C ALA A 37 7.44 10.44 -1.49
N GLY A 38 8.31 11.33 -1.02
CA GLY A 38 9.59 11.65 -1.63
C GLY A 38 10.57 10.46 -1.71
N ASP A 39 10.48 9.48 -0.81
CA ASP A 39 11.21 8.21 -0.93
C ASP A 39 10.82 7.45 -2.21
N ILE A 40 9.51 7.37 -2.49
CA ILE A 40 9.00 6.73 -3.71
C ILE A 40 9.52 7.50 -4.93
N GLN A 41 9.44 8.84 -4.91
CA GLN A 41 9.97 9.69 -5.98
C GLN A 41 11.46 9.43 -6.23
N HIS A 42 12.26 9.34 -5.17
CA HIS A 42 13.69 9.06 -5.25
C HIS A 42 13.97 7.72 -5.93
N ARG A 43 13.28 6.65 -5.50
CA ARG A 43 13.44 5.31 -6.08
C ARG A 43 12.94 5.21 -7.52
N VAL A 44 11.84 5.88 -7.87
CA VAL A 44 11.37 6.01 -9.25
C VAL A 44 12.43 6.70 -10.11
N ALA A 45 12.93 7.84 -9.65
CA ALA A 45 13.94 8.62 -10.38
C ALA A 45 15.24 7.85 -10.59
N GLN A 46 15.67 7.08 -9.59
CA GLN A 46 16.84 6.21 -9.69
C GLN A 46 16.61 5.06 -10.69
N THR A 47 15.47 4.37 -10.61
CA THR A 47 15.11 3.27 -11.54
C THR A 47 15.14 3.74 -13.00
N ILE A 48 14.58 4.92 -13.27
CA ILE A 48 14.58 5.52 -14.62
C ILE A 48 16.00 5.91 -15.05
N ALA A 49 16.80 6.49 -14.15
CA ALA A 49 18.18 6.88 -14.45
C ALA A 49 19.08 5.66 -14.74
N ASP A 50 18.79 4.52 -14.11
CA ASP A 50 19.46 3.24 -14.36
C ASP A 50 18.99 2.57 -15.66
N GLY A 51 18.11 3.21 -16.43
CA GLY A 51 17.63 2.72 -17.72
C GLY A 51 16.51 1.68 -17.62
N SER A 52 15.88 1.55 -16.43
CA SER A 52 14.79 0.61 -16.19
C SER A 52 13.44 1.33 -16.14
N LEU A 53 12.36 0.61 -16.46
CA LEU A 53 11.01 1.12 -16.28
C LEU A 53 10.66 1.10 -14.78
N PRO A 54 9.96 2.13 -14.25
CA PRO A 54 9.62 2.21 -12.84
C PRO A 54 8.49 1.24 -12.42
N TRP A 55 8.26 0.19 -13.21
CA TRP A 55 7.25 -0.84 -12.93
C TRP A 55 7.67 -1.63 -11.69
N GLY A 56 6.82 -1.64 -10.66
CA GLY A 56 7.10 -2.30 -9.39
C GLY A 56 7.79 -1.41 -8.34
N VAL A 57 8.04 -0.13 -8.63
CA VAL A 57 8.40 0.83 -7.58
C VAL A 57 7.14 1.19 -6.80
N SER A 58 6.96 0.57 -5.64
CA SER A 58 5.86 0.79 -4.70
C SER A 58 6.36 1.27 -3.35
N TRP A 59 5.44 1.60 -2.44
CA TRP A 59 5.74 1.95 -1.04
C TRP A 59 6.64 0.90 -0.35
N ARG A 60 7.47 1.35 0.58
CA ARG A 60 8.32 0.51 1.43
C ARG A 60 8.35 1.12 2.82
N ALA A 61 7.86 0.42 3.85
CA ALA A 61 7.74 0.97 5.20
C ALA A 61 9.12 1.29 5.73
N SER A 62 10.10 0.43 5.49
CA SER A 62 11.45 0.63 6.03
C SER A 62 12.05 1.98 5.62
N SER A 63 12.04 2.34 4.33
CA SER A 63 12.60 3.60 3.84
C SER A 63 11.63 4.78 3.98
N GLY A 64 10.35 4.57 3.68
CA GLY A 64 9.32 5.61 3.74
C GLY A 64 9.03 6.08 5.16
N LYS A 65 8.93 5.15 6.14
CA LYS A 65 8.76 5.48 7.56
C LYS A 65 9.99 6.20 8.10
N ALA A 66 11.19 5.73 7.77
CA ALA A 66 12.42 6.40 8.21
C ALA A 66 12.50 7.85 7.71
N ALA A 67 12.13 8.10 6.44
CA ALA A 67 12.07 9.45 5.89
C ALA A 67 11.02 10.31 6.61
N ALA A 68 9.84 9.76 6.89
CA ALA A 68 8.78 10.44 7.64
C ALA A 68 9.21 10.80 9.07
N GLU A 69 9.85 9.85 9.79
CA GLU A 69 10.36 10.04 11.14
C GLU A 69 11.45 11.12 11.20
N GLU A 70 12.38 11.11 10.25
CA GLU A 70 13.45 12.11 10.18
C GLU A 70 12.88 13.52 10.00
N TYR A 71 11.92 13.69 9.09
CA TYR A 71 11.32 14.98 8.81
C TYR A 71 10.34 15.44 9.90
N ALA A 72 9.60 14.53 10.54
CA ALA A 72 8.81 14.86 11.72
C ALA A 72 9.73 15.40 12.84
N LYS A 73 10.85 14.71 13.10
CA LYS A 73 11.82 15.11 14.13
C LYS A 73 12.49 16.45 13.84
N LYS A 74 12.84 16.72 12.57
CA LYS A 74 13.40 18.02 12.15
C LYS A 74 12.42 19.18 12.33
N ASN A 75 11.12 18.89 12.41
CA ASN A 75 10.05 19.87 12.61
C ASN A 75 9.41 19.74 14.00
N ASP A 76 10.20 19.32 15.00
CA ASP A 76 9.79 19.22 16.40
C ASP A 76 8.50 18.42 16.65
N ALA A 77 8.32 17.33 15.90
CA ALA A 77 7.23 16.38 16.09
C ALA A 77 7.73 14.93 16.11
N LYS A 78 6.89 14.04 16.63
CA LYS A 78 7.08 12.59 16.62
C LYS A 78 6.07 11.96 15.69
N LEU A 79 6.54 11.11 14.76
CA LEU A 79 5.65 10.29 13.94
C LEU A 79 4.91 9.30 14.84
N THR A 80 3.58 9.26 14.73
CA THR A 80 2.72 8.33 15.49
C THR A 80 2.16 7.23 14.61
N ASP A 81 1.83 7.56 13.35
CA ASP A 81 1.32 6.60 12.37
C ASP A 81 1.84 6.94 10.97
N VAL A 82 2.01 5.91 10.14
CA VAL A 82 2.24 6.04 8.71
C VAL A 82 1.57 4.90 7.98
N ARG A 83 0.78 5.24 6.96
CA ARG A 83 0.13 4.26 6.09
C ARG A 83 0.16 4.72 4.65
N ALA A 84 0.33 3.76 3.75
CA ALA A 84 0.24 4.01 2.33
C ALA A 84 -1.10 3.52 1.78
N SER A 85 -1.54 4.12 0.68
CA SER A 85 -2.75 3.80 -0.07
C SER A 85 -2.55 4.13 -1.55
N ASP A 86 -3.45 3.69 -2.42
CA ASP A 86 -3.47 4.04 -3.84
C ASP A 86 -4.86 3.96 -4.46
N ASN A 87 -4.94 4.26 -5.76
CA ASN A 87 -6.14 4.08 -6.57
C ASN A 87 -5.97 2.95 -7.60
N ASP A 88 -5.02 2.04 -7.36
CA ASP A 88 -4.65 0.92 -8.23
C ASP A 88 -4.58 -0.38 -7.41
N GLN A 89 -5.67 -0.70 -6.70
CA GLN A 89 -5.88 -1.99 -6.03
C GLN A 89 -4.84 -2.31 -4.93
N GLY A 90 -4.25 -1.31 -4.29
CA GLY A 90 -3.28 -1.49 -3.21
C GLY A 90 -1.87 -1.89 -3.69
N ARG A 91 -1.59 -1.76 -4.99
CA ARG A 91 -0.32 -2.20 -5.62
C ARG A 91 0.84 -1.23 -5.49
N LEU A 92 0.55 0.06 -5.44
CA LEU A 92 1.54 1.13 -5.59
C LEU A 92 1.87 1.78 -4.25
N GLY A 93 0.85 2.03 -3.41
CA GLY A 93 1.03 2.80 -2.19
C GLY A 93 1.50 4.22 -2.45
N ASN A 94 1.07 4.84 -3.55
CA ASN A 94 1.54 6.14 -3.97
C ASN A 94 0.86 7.33 -3.27
N PHE A 95 -0.04 7.07 -2.32
CA PHE A 95 -0.58 8.06 -1.37
C PHE A 95 -0.08 7.66 0.01
N VAL A 96 0.63 8.56 0.69
CA VAL A 96 1.18 8.30 2.02
C VAL A 96 0.54 9.25 3.01
N ARG A 97 -0.23 8.69 3.95
CA ARG A 97 -0.76 9.40 5.10
C ARG A 97 0.18 9.22 6.28
N VAL A 98 0.48 10.34 6.93
CA VAL A 98 1.23 10.36 8.19
C VAL A 98 0.38 11.01 9.27
N GLU A 99 0.57 10.55 10.49
CA GLU A 99 0.12 11.24 11.69
C GLU A 99 1.34 11.57 12.54
N VAL A 100 1.35 12.78 13.09
CA VAL A 100 2.40 13.26 13.96
C VAL A 100 1.80 13.89 15.21
N ARG A 101 2.56 13.79 16.29
CA ARG A 101 2.34 14.51 17.55
C ARG A 101 3.45 15.52 17.75
N GLY A 102 3.11 16.80 17.89
CA GLY A 102 4.07 17.85 18.21
C GLY A 102 4.76 17.60 19.55
N ASN A 103 6.02 17.99 19.66
CA ASN A 103 6.78 17.92 20.92
C ASN A 103 6.42 19.08 21.85
N SER A 104 5.90 20.18 21.31
CA SER A 104 5.31 21.25 22.11
C SER A 104 4.00 20.78 22.75
N CYS A 105 3.91 20.98 24.05
CA CYS A 105 2.78 20.57 24.86
C CYS A 105 2.42 21.68 25.86
N GLN A 106 1.18 21.66 26.33
CA GLN A 106 0.70 22.52 27.42
C GLN A 106 0.08 21.65 28.50
N ARG A 107 0.43 21.89 29.76
CA ARG A 107 -0.23 21.24 30.89
C ARG A 107 -1.73 21.55 30.92
N GLU A 108 -2.53 20.52 31.16
CA GLU A 108 -3.96 20.71 31.39
C GLU A 108 -4.19 21.26 32.80
N LEU A 109 -5.10 22.23 32.89
CA LEU A 109 -5.55 22.75 34.18
C LEU A 109 -6.33 21.65 34.89
N GLN A 110 -5.95 21.37 36.13
CA GLN A 110 -6.64 20.40 36.97
C GLN A 110 -7.80 21.09 37.71
N GLU A 111 -8.91 20.37 37.89
CA GLU A 111 -10.09 20.87 38.62
C GLU A 111 -9.78 21.15 40.10
N ASP A 112 -8.75 20.51 40.64
CA ASP A 112 -8.28 20.67 42.01
C ASP A 112 -7.31 21.86 42.21
N GLU A 113 -7.06 22.65 41.16
CA GLU A 113 -6.14 23.79 41.14
C GLU A 113 -4.67 23.44 41.45
N SER A 114 -4.30 22.16 41.47
CA SER A 114 -2.93 21.69 41.74
C SER A 114 -1.90 22.21 40.73
N VAL A 115 -2.35 22.45 39.49
CA VAL A 115 -1.56 23.09 38.43
C VAL A 115 -2.01 24.54 38.28
N GLY A 116 -1.28 25.44 38.94
CA GLY A 116 -1.51 26.87 38.86
C GLY A 116 -1.38 27.40 37.42
N TRP A 117 -2.12 28.46 37.11
CA TRP A 117 -2.25 29.01 35.75
C TRP A 117 -0.93 29.40 35.08
N ASN A 118 0.12 29.63 35.87
CA ASN A 118 1.47 30.00 35.43
C ASN A 118 2.41 28.80 35.17
N LYS A 119 2.02 27.57 35.57
CA LYS A 119 2.83 26.36 35.41
C LYS A 119 2.33 25.58 34.19
N ARG A 120 2.76 26.01 33.00
CA ARG A 120 2.26 25.52 31.70
C ARG A 120 3.29 24.86 30.82
N ASP A 121 4.56 24.98 31.18
CA ASP A 121 5.66 24.32 30.49
C ASP A 121 5.43 22.81 30.45
N CYS A 122 5.88 22.21 29.36
CA CYS A 122 5.96 20.76 29.30
C CYS A 122 6.68 20.23 30.53
N PRO A 123 6.19 19.14 31.15
CA PRO A 123 6.94 18.49 32.21
C PRO A 123 8.32 18.13 31.68
N ASP A 124 9.35 18.48 32.45
CA ASP A 124 10.70 18.02 32.13
C ASP A 124 10.83 16.52 32.42
N LYS A 125 11.96 15.93 32.02
CA LYS A 125 12.16 14.49 32.17
C LYS A 125 12.10 14.03 33.63
N GLU A 126 12.64 14.82 34.54
CA GLU A 126 12.69 14.48 35.96
C GLU A 126 11.28 14.47 36.54
N GLU A 127 10.45 15.45 36.18
CA GLU A 127 9.06 15.52 36.60
C GLU A 127 8.19 14.38 36.03
N ILE A 128 8.46 13.93 34.80
CA ILE A 128 7.82 12.75 34.20
C ILE A 128 8.22 11.47 34.95
N GLU A 129 9.53 11.27 35.17
CA GLU A 129 10.06 10.08 35.86
C GLU A 129 9.52 10.00 37.29
N GLU A 130 9.48 11.11 38.03
CA GLU A 130 8.89 11.17 39.36
C GLU A 130 7.38 10.87 39.37
N ALA A 131 6.63 11.32 38.35
CA ALA A 131 5.21 11.01 38.24
C ALA A 131 5.00 9.51 37.93
N GLU A 132 5.80 8.93 37.04
CA GLU A 132 5.78 7.50 36.73
C GLU A 132 6.11 6.64 37.97
N GLU A 133 7.09 7.04 38.78
CA GLU A 133 7.40 6.38 40.06
C GLU A 133 6.23 6.44 41.07
N ARG A 134 5.42 7.49 41.02
CA ARG A 134 4.18 7.63 41.80
C ARG A 134 2.98 6.91 41.17
N GLY A 135 3.12 6.33 39.97
CA GLY A 135 2.02 5.72 39.21
C GLY A 135 1.02 6.75 38.65
N GLU A 136 1.45 8.00 38.50
CA GLU A 136 0.67 9.14 38.04
C GLU A 136 1.07 9.52 36.60
N THR A 137 0.12 10.08 35.84
CA THR A 137 0.40 10.66 34.51
C THR A 137 0.18 12.16 34.56
N ILE A 138 1.14 12.95 34.07
CA ILE A 138 0.99 14.40 33.97
C ILE A 138 0.11 14.73 32.76
N PRO A 139 -1.10 15.29 32.94
CA PRO A 139 -1.99 15.58 31.83
C PRO A 139 -1.44 16.75 31.00
N VAL A 140 -1.16 16.49 29.72
CA VAL A 140 -0.69 17.49 28.77
C VAL A 140 -1.51 17.41 27.48
N THR A 141 -1.86 18.57 26.95
CA THR A 141 -2.38 18.73 25.60
C THR A 141 -1.22 18.92 24.63
N THR A 142 -1.17 18.11 23.57
CA THR A 142 -0.22 18.25 22.46
C THR A 142 -0.94 18.59 21.16
N GLY A 143 -0.25 19.25 20.23
CA GLY A 143 -0.73 19.33 18.85
C GLY A 143 -0.67 17.94 18.20
N ASN A 144 -1.78 17.47 17.63
CA ASN A 144 -1.79 16.32 16.72
C ASN A 144 -2.19 16.80 15.33
N ALA A 145 -1.50 16.32 14.30
CA ALA A 145 -1.82 16.64 12.93
C ALA A 145 -1.62 15.44 12.01
N SER A 146 -2.28 15.47 10.87
CA SER A 146 -2.10 14.48 9.82
C SER A 146 -1.97 15.19 8.47
N ALA A 147 -1.21 14.58 7.57
CA ALA A 147 -1.07 15.04 6.20
C ALA A 147 -0.99 13.85 5.26
N ILE A 148 -1.36 14.10 3.99
CA ILE A 148 -1.35 13.08 2.95
C ILE A 148 -0.56 13.64 1.77
N ALA A 149 0.42 12.89 1.30
CA ALA A 149 1.18 13.23 0.10
C ALA A 149 0.98 12.16 -0.96
N GLN A 150 0.80 12.59 -2.21
CA GLN A 150 0.70 11.73 -3.38
C GLN A 150 1.97 11.83 -4.22
N VAL A 151 2.54 10.69 -4.59
CA VAL A 151 3.47 10.57 -5.71
C VAL A 151 2.72 10.23 -6.99
N LYS A 152 3.00 10.98 -8.05
CA LYS A 152 2.56 10.68 -9.41
C LYS A 152 3.71 10.09 -10.21
N ILE A 153 3.66 8.77 -10.40
CA ILE A 153 4.66 8.04 -11.18
C ILE A 153 4.47 8.40 -12.66
N PRO A 154 5.53 8.84 -13.36
CA PRO A 154 5.45 9.19 -14.78
C PRO A 154 5.20 7.95 -15.63
N GLU A 155 4.54 8.15 -16.77
CA GLU A 155 4.38 7.08 -17.75
C GLU A 155 5.66 6.94 -18.57
N CYS A 156 6.30 5.78 -18.51
CA CYS A 156 7.56 5.51 -19.19
C CYS A 156 7.43 4.34 -20.17
N LYS A 157 8.21 4.41 -21.26
CA LYS A 157 8.36 3.33 -22.23
C LYS A 157 9.81 3.16 -22.66
N SER A 158 10.20 1.92 -22.95
CA SER A 158 11.48 1.63 -23.58
C SER A 158 11.35 1.92 -25.08
N VAL A 159 12.26 2.73 -25.62
CA VAL A 159 12.31 3.06 -27.04
C VAL A 159 13.56 2.40 -27.64
N PRO A 160 13.40 1.51 -28.63
CA PRO A 160 14.53 0.85 -29.26
C PRO A 160 15.34 1.86 -30.08
N ILE A 161 16.65 1.67 -30.07
CA ILE A 161 17.62 2.35 -30.91
C ILE A 161 17.92 1.38 -32.05
N LEU A 162 17.56 1.76 -33.27
CA LEU A 162 17.78 0.94 -34.46
C LEU A 162 19.05 1.38 -35.18
N ASP A 163 19.80 0.42 -35.71
CA ASP A 163 20.88 0.70 -36.65
C ASP A 163 20.36 1.06 -38.05
N ILE A 164 21.27 1.31 -38.99
CA ILE A 164 20.95 1.65 -40.38
C ILE A 164 20.23 0.53 -41.15
N PHE A 165 20.26 -0.70 -40.63
CA PHE A 165 19.59 -1.88 -41.19
C PHE A 165 18.27 -2.20 -40.49
N GLY A 166 17.87 -1.41 -39.49
CA GLY A 166 16.65 -1.62 -38.72
C GLY A 166 16.78 -2.67 -37.61
N MET A 167 17.99 -3.07 -37.24
CA MET A 167 18.23 -3.97 -36.10
C MET A 167 18.39 -3.18 -34.80
N GLU A 168 17.81 -3.70 -33.72
CA GLU A 168 17.90 -3.08 -32.39
C GLU A 168 19.32 -3.23 -31.81
N ILE A 169 19.95 -2.10 -31.51
CA ILE A 169 21.32 -2.01 -30.96
C ILE A 169 21.34 -1.48 -29.52
N GLY A 170 20.17 -1.23 -28.94
CA GLY A 170 19.99 -0.78 -27.57
C GLY A 170 18.63 -0.13 -27.38
N SER A 171 18.37 0.41 -26.19
CA SER A 171 17.14 1.12 -25.90
C SER A 171 17.40 2.29 -24.97
N TYR A 172 16.46 3.24 -24.93
CA TYR A 172 16.44 4.30 -23.93
C TYR A 172 15.06 4.45 -23.31
N ILE A 173 15.01 4.98 -22.09
CA ILE A 173 13.74 5.26 -21.43
C ILE A 173 13.24 6.64 -21.85
N ALA A 174 12.00 6.67 -22.35
CA ALA A 174 11.26 7.89 -22.59
C ALA A 174 10.09 7.98 -21.61
N CYS A 175 9.95 9.09 -20.90
CA CYS A 175 8.88 9.30 -19.92
C CYS A 175 8.09 10.57 -20.22
N ARG A 176 6.82 10.60 -19.80
CA ARG A 176 5.97 11.79 -19.75
C ARG A 176 5.35 11.94 -18.34
N PRO A 177 4.91 13.15 -17.94
CA PRO A 177 4.22 13.32 -16.66
C PRO A 177 2.94 12.48 -16.60
N ALA A 178 2.53 12.06 -15.39
CA ALA A 178 1.31 11.29 -15.18
C ALA A 178 0.02 12.03 -15.61
N ASP A 179 0.06 13.36 -15.59
CA ASP A 179 -1.07 14.22 -16.01
C ASP A 179 -1.11 14.48 -17.52
N GLY A 180 -0.25 13.79 -18.29
CA GLY A 180 -0.11 13.96 -19.72
C GLY A 180 1.06 14.85 -20.13
N GLY A 181 1.30 14.92 -21.44
CA GLY A 181 2.42 15.63 -22.06
C GLY A 181 3.19 14.77 -23.06
N GLU A 182 4.28 15.32 -23.57
CA GLU A 182 5.14 14.64 -24.56
C GLU A 182 6.15 13.71 -23.88
N TYR A 183 6.44 12.59 -24.54
CA TYR A 183 7.51 11.68 -24.12
C TYR A 183 8.86 12.32 -24.36
N ARG A 184 9.67 12.41 -23.32
CA ARG A 184 11.03 12.93 -23.37
C ARG A 184 12.00 11.84 -22.95
N ARG A 185 13.14 11.78 -23.64
CA ARG A 185 14.23 10.89 -23.28
C ARG A 185 14.79 11.27 -21.91
N MET A 186 14.91 10.29 -21.02
CA MET A 186 15.49 10.43 -19.69
C MET A 186 16.94 9.97 -19.69
N TRP A 187 17.84 10.82 -19.22
CA TRP A 187 19.28 10.57 -19.15
C TRP A 187 19.85 10.69 -17.75
N THR A 188 19.17 11.44 -16.88
CA THR A 188 19.69 11.75 -15.55
C THR A 188 18.62 11.55 -14.50
N TYR A 189 19.08 11.26 -13.29
CA TYR A 189 18.26 11.26 -12.08
C TYR A 189 17.50 12.58 -11.91
N SER A 190 18.13 13.73 -12.19
CA SER A 190 17.47 15.04 -12.05
C SER A 190 16.29 15.22 -13.02
N GLN A 191 16.38 14.72 -14.25
CA GLN A 191 15.27 14.73 -15.20
C GLN A 191 14.14 13.82 -14.74
N ALA A 192 14.47 12.61 -14.28
CA ALA A 192 13.49 11.64 -13.80
C ALA A 192 12.79 12.10 -12.51
N LYS A 193 13.52 12.76 -11.61
CA LYS A 193 12.96 13.36 -10.39
C LYS A 193 12.02 14.52 -10.72
N ALA A 194 12.41 15.39 -11.65
CA ALA A 194 11.60 16.56 -12.01
C ALA A 194 10.24 16.22 -12.65
N ILE A 195 10.12 15.05 -13.30
CA ILE A 195 8.88 14.59 -13.92
C ILE A 195 8.02 13.71 -13.00
N THR A 196 8.60 13.22 -11.90
CA THR A 196 7.88 12.44 -10.88
C THR A 196 7.35 13.40 -9.83
N ASP A 197 6.07 13.78 -9.92
CA ASP A 197 5.49 14.82 -9.06
C ASP A 197 5.18 14.29 -7.64
N VAL A 198 5.43 15.12 -6.63
CA VAL A 198 5.10 14.85 -5.22
C VAL A 198 4.32 16.04 -4.70
N LYS A 199 3.12 15.82 -4.19
CA LYS A 199 2.26 16.91 -3.71
C LYS A 199 1.42 16.51 -2.51
N LEU A 200 1.05 17.48 -1.70
CA LEU A 200 0.02 17.28 -0.68
C LEU A 200 -1.36 17.12 -1.33
N VAL A 201 -2.17 16.25 -0.75
CA VAL A 201 -3.56 15.98 -1.15
C VAL A 201 -4.43 15.91 0.10
N ASP A 202 -5.74 16.05 -0.10
CA ASP A 202 -6.75 16.09 0.96
C ASP A 202 -7.37 14.72 1.28
N ARG A 203 -7.12 13.72 0.41
CA ARG A 203 -7.69 12.37 0.52
C ARG A 203 -6.67 11.29 0.23
N GLU A 204 -6.82 10.18 0.93
CA GLU A 204 -6.10 8.94 0.66
C GLU A 204 -6.56 8.30 -0.64
N GLY A 205 -5.77 7.32 -1.10
CA GLY A 205 -6.21 6.42 -2.14
C GLY A 205 -7.41 5.58 -1.70
N GLN A 206 -8.16 5.07 -2.67
CA GLN A 206 -9.28 4.18 -2.45
C GLN A 206 -8.88 2.87 -1.75
N TRP A 207 -7.64 2.40 -1.97
CA TRP A 207 -7.14 1.11 -1.51
C TRP A 207 -5.98 1.31 -0.56
N ILE A 208 -5.98 0.67 0.61
CA ILE A 208 -4.81 0.70 1.51
C ILE A 208 -3.69 -0.18 0.92
N TYR A 209 -2.46 0.29 0.99
CA TYR A 209 -1.30 -0.47 0.55
C TYR A 209 -0.87 -1.47 1.62
N SER A 210 -0.63 -2.71 1.21
CA SER A 210 -0.07 -3.76 2.07
C SER A 210 1.31 -4.17 1.57
N GLU A 211 2.29 -4.19 2.47
CA GLU A 211 3.66 -4.67 2.19
C GLU A 211 3.78 -6.19 2.14
N LEU A 212 2.69 -6.90 2.42
CA LEU A 212 2.61 -8.33 2.19
C LEU A 212 2.66 -8.57 0.68
N SER A 213 3.86 -8.92 0.24
CA SER A 213 4.28 -9.13 -1.15
C SER A 213 3.29 -10.00 -1.92
N GLY A 214 2.79 -9.47 -3.05
CA GLY A 214 2.10 -10.28 -4.05
C GLY A 214 1.08 -9.58 -4.95
N GLY A 215 1.50 -8.61 -5.78
CA GLY A 215 0.68 -8.21 -6.95
C GLY A 215 -0.77 -7.72 -6.64
N PRO A 216 -1.65 -7.64 -7.66
CA PRO A 216 -3.00 -7.04 -7.59
C PRO A 216 -4.01 -7.79 -6.69
N GLY A 217 -3.87 -7.75 -5.36
CA GLY A 217 -4.83 -8.42 -4.47
C GLY A 217 -4.21 -9.21 -3.33
N SER A 218 -2.90 -9.16 -3.10
CA SER A 218 -2.24 -9.79 -1.93
C SER A 218 -2.48 -9.08 -0.59
N GLY A 219 -3.36 -8.08 -0.54
CA GLY A 219 -3.77 -7.51 0.74
C GLY A 219 -4.52 -8.59 1.52
N ARG A 220 -3.91 -9.13 2.58
CA ARG A 220 -4.65 -9.74 3.68
C ARG A 220 -5.48 -8.64 4.34
N TYR A 221 -6.68 -8.41 3.84
CA TYR A 221 -7.67 -7.56 4.51
C TYR A 221 -8.58 -8.46 5.31
N PRO A 222 -8.91 -8.13 6.57
CA PRO A 222 -9.99 -8.84 7.25
C PRO A 222 -11.26 -8.67 6.42
N CYS A 223 -11.94 -9.77 6.09
CA CYS A 223 -13.11 -9.79 5.21
C CYS A 223 -14.31 -8.93 5.68
N THR A 224 -14.19 -8.34 6.87
CA THR A 224 -15.11 -7.38 7.46
C THR A 224 -14.78 -5.90 7.15
N ALA A 225 -13.64 -5.60 6.53
CA ALA A 225 -13.25 -4.23 6.18
C ALA A 225 -14.12 -3.68 5.04
N VAL A 226 -14.93 -2.66 5.35
CA VAL A 226 -15.88 -2.05 4.40
C VAL A 226 -15.13 -1.45 3.20
N GLY A 227 -15.36 -1.98 2.00
CA GLY A 227 -14.87 -1.45 0.72
C GLY A 227 -13.56 -2.04 0.18
N GLY A 228 -13.02 -3.11 0.78
CA GLY A 228 -11.61 -3.49 0.61
C GLY A 228 -11.17 -4.18 -0.69
N GLN A 229 -12.02 -4.92 -1.42
CA GLN A 229 -11.50 -5.74 -2.56
C GLN A 229 -12.44 -5.91 -3.76
N ASN A 230 -13.68 -5.37 -3.75
CA ASN A 230 -14.73 -5.69 -4.74
C ASN A 230 -14.91 -7.21 -4.99
N ILE A 231 -14.40 -8.06 -4.10
CA ILE A 231 -14.66 -9.49 -4.06
C ILE A 231 -15.75 -9.79 -3.05
N THR A 232 -16.42 -10.92 -3.23
CA THR A 232 -17.43 -11.40 -2.29
C THR A 232 -16.78 -11.76 -0.97
N ARG A 233 -17.58 -11.78 0.10
CA ARG A 233 -17.09 -12.16 1.43
C ARG A 233 -16.46 -13.56 1.41
N GLN A 234 -17.11 -14.50 0.72
CA GLN A 234 -16.61 -15.86 0.61
C GLN A 234 -15.28 -15.93 -0.15
N MET A 235 -15.14 -15.18 -1.26
CA MET A 235 -13.86 -15.14 -2.00
C MET A 235 -12.75 -14.54 -1.14
N CYS A 236 -13.06 -13.54 -0.30
CA CYS A 236 -12.10 -13.02 0.67
C CYS A 236 -11.69 -14.07 1.70
N GLU A 237 -12.64 -14.76 2.33
CA GLU A 237 -12.34 -15.78 3.35
C GLU A 237 -11.53 -16.94 2.74
N THR A 238 -11.86 -17.30 1.50
CA THR A 238 -11.13 -18.31 0.71
C THR A 238 -9.71 -17.83 0.36
N HIS A 239 -9.54 -16.56 -0.01
CA HIS A 239 -8.24 -15.98 -0.29
C HIS A 239 -7.34 -15.95 0.95
N GLU A 240 -7.88 -15.54 2.10
CA GLU A 240 -7.16 -15.57 3.37
C GLU A 240 -6.70 -17.00 3.69
N ALA A 241 -7.60 -17.99 3.61
CA ALA A 241 -7.25 -19.39 3.89
C ALA A 241 -6.16 -19.94 2.95
N ILE A 242 -6.24 -19.63 1.65
CA ILE A 242 -5.22 -20.04 0.67
C ILE A 242 -3.87 -19.37 0.96
N MET A 243 -3.87 -18.07 1.26
CA MET A 243 -2.63 -17.34 1.52
C MET A 243 -2.03 -17.68 2.87
N ASP A 244 -2.83 -18.07 3.86
CA ASP A 244 -2.37 -18.56 5.16
C ASP A 244 -1.61 -19.88 5.02
N GLU A 245 -2.12 -20.82 4.23
CA GLU A 245 -1.50 -22.13 4.05
C GLU A 245 -0.40 -22.14 2.97
N TRP A 246 -0.65 -21.49 1.83
CA TRP A 246 0.16 -21.60 0.61
C TRP A 246 0.79 -20.28 0.15
N GLY A 247 0.76 -19.23 0.98
CA GLY A 247 1.30 -17.90 0.65
C GLY A 247 2.72 -17.93 0.07
N VAL A 248 3.59 -18.79 0.60
CA VAL A 248 4.99 -18.95 0.14
C VAL A 248 5.11 -19.30 -1.36
N VAL A 249 4.08 -19.91 -1.96
CA VAL A 249 4.07 -20.26 -3.39
C VAL A 249 3.72 -19.03 -4.25
N PHE A 250 2.83 -18.17 -3.76
CA PHE A 250 2.21 -17.10 -4.54
C PHE A 250 2.80 -15.71 -4.27
N GLU A 251 3.31 -15.46 -3.08
CA GLU A 251 3.81 -14.14 -2.62
C GLU A 251 4.78 -13.48 -3.60
N LYS A 252 5.61 -14.28 -4.29
CA LYS A 252 6.61 -13.77 -5.22
C LYS A 252 6.01 -13.10 -6.46
N TYR A 253 4.91 -13.63 -6.99
CA TYR A 253 4.33 -13.16 -8.27
C TYR A 253 2.98 -12.49 -8.08
N GLY A 254 2.30 -12.84 -7.00
CA GLY A 254 1.10 -12.19 -6.52
C GLY A 254 -0.20 -12.87 -6.84
N VAL A 255 -1.28 -12.23 -6.42
CA VAL A 255 -2.64 -12.69 -6.64
C VAL A 255 -3.39 -11.58 -7.36
N GLY A 256 -4.24 -11.93 -8.33
CA GLY A 256 -5.09 -11.03 -9.09
C GLY A 256 -6.57 -11.38 -8.92
N CYS A 257 -7.35 -10.58 -8.20
CA CYS A 257 -8.77 -10.89 -7.93
C CYS A 257 -9.74 -10.08 -8.80
N TYR A 258 -10.55 -9.20 -8.22
CA TYR A 258 -11.56 -8.45 -8.95
C TYR A 258 -10.98 -7.60 -10.08
N ARG A 259 -11.62 -7.64 -11.25
CA ARG A 259 -11.40 -6.68 -12.35
C ARG A 259 -12.73 -6.32 -12.99
N SER A 260 -12.97 -5.03 -13.25
CA SER A 260 -14.27 -4.53 -13.73
C SER A 260 -14.57 -4.83 -15.20
N GLN A 261 -13.64 -5.44 -15.93
CA GLN A 261 -13.84 -5.79 -17.33
C GLN A 261 -14.70 -7.04 -17.41
N GLU A 262 -15.95 -6.90 -17.85
CA GLU A 262 -16.83 -8.03 -18.14
C GLU A 262 -16.24 -8.94 -19.22
N ASP A 263 -15.71 -10.09 -18.80
CA ASP A 263 -15.13 -11.13 -19.64
C ASP A 263 -15.98 -12.41 -19.67
N GLY A 264 -17.16 -12.37 -19.03
CA GLY A 264 -18.04 -13.52 -18.85
C GLY A 264 -17.61 -14.49 -17.75
N GLY A 265 -16.49 -14.22 -17.06
CA GLY A 265 -15.96 -15.02 -15.96
C GLY A 265 -16.33 -14.49 -14.58
N GLU A 266 -15.65 -14.99 -13.56
CA GLU A 266 -16.00 -14.74 -12.16
C GLU A 266 -15.27 -13.54 -11.53
N HIS A 267 -14.21 -13.03 -12.16
CA HIS A 267 -13.49 -11.85 -11.65
C HIS A 267 -14.36 -10.58 -11.58
N PRO A 268 -15.18 -10.22 -12.58
CA PRO A 268 -16.02 -9.01 -12.52
C PRO A 268 -17.16 -9.12 -11.51
N ARG A 269 -17.46 -10.36 -11.08
CA ARG A 269 -18.45 -10.67 -10.04
C ARG A 269 -17.83 -10.66 -8.65
N GLY A 270 -16.50 -10.50 -8.56
CA GLY A 270 -15.79 -10.57 -7.30
C GLY A 270 -15.66 -11.99 -6.73
N ARG A 271 -15.87 -13.02 -7.55
CA ARG A 271 -15.90 -14.42 -7.09
C ARG A 271 -14.67 -15.22 -7.53
N ALA A 272 -13.60 -14.56 -7.98
CA ALA A 272 -12.40 -15.23 -8.44
C ALA A 272 -11.10 -14.50 -8.14
N CYS A 273 -10.03 -15.31 -7.99
CA CYS A 273 -8.65 -14.87 -7.88
C CYS A 273 -7.70 -15.77 -8.70
N ASP A 274 -6.74 -15.13 -9.36
CA ASP A 274 -5.61 -15.73 -10.08
C ASP A 274 -4.37 -15.70 -9.19
N TYR A 275 -3.91 -16.85 -8.71
CA TYR A 275 -2.72 -17.00 -7.87
C TYR A 275 -1.50 -17.25 -8.74
N MET A 276 -0.74 -16.19 -9.01
CA MET A 276 0.37 -16.20 -9.97
C MET A 276 1.57 -16.99 -9.43
N VAL A 277 2.21 -17.74 -10.32
CA VAL A 277 3.42 -18.54 -10.01
C VAL A 277 4.55 -18.30 -11.03
N SER A 278 4.33 -17.38 -11.95
CA SER A 278 5.32 -16.81 -12.87
C SER A 278 4.86 -15.43 -13.35
N ALA A 279 5.72 -14.73 -14.09
CA ALA A 279 5.43 -13.40 -14.62
C ALA A 279 5.36 -13.41 -16.16
N ASN A 280 4.61 -12.46 -16.72
CA ASN A 280 4.58 -12.17 -18.16
C ASN A 280 4.24 -13.39 -19.05
N GLY A 281 3.35 -14.27 -18.60
CA GLY A 281 2.97 -15.45 -19.38
C GLY A 281 4.05 -16.52 -19.48
N ALA A 282 5.14 -16.44 -18.71
CA ALA A 282 6.15 -17.50 -18.66
C ALA A 282 5.61 -18.72 -17.90
N LEU A 283 6.23 -19.89 -18.07
CA LEU A 283 5.97 -21.04 -17.22
C LEU A 283 6.67 -20.90 -15.85
N PRO A 284 6.10 -21.45 -14.76
CA PRO A 284 6.75 -21.49 -13.46
C PRO A 284 8.04 -22.34 -13.48
N SER A 285 8.93 -22.11 -12.50
CA SER A 285 10.04 -23.04 -12.27
C SER A 285 9.51 -24.41 -11.83
N PRO A 286 10.31 -25.50 -11.95
CA PRO A 286 9.89 -26.82 -11.49
C PRO A 286 9.45 -26.85 -10.01
N ASP A 287 10.12 -26.09 -9.14
CA ASP A 287 9.78 -26.02 -7.71
C ASP A 287 8.44 -25.32 -7.49
N LEU A 288 8.20 -24.21 -8.19
CA LEU A 288 6.92 -23.49 -8.11
C LEU A 288 5.79 -24.32 -8.71
N LYS A 289 6.05 -25.04 -9.81
CA LYS A 289 5.09 -25.99 -10.40
C LYS A 289 4.69 -27.06 -9.39
N LYS A 290 5.66 -27.67 -8.72
CA LYS A 290 5.41 -28.67 -7.67
C LYS A 290 4.61 -28.08 -6.50
N GLY A 291 4.97 -26.88 -6.03
CA GLY A 291 4.21 -26.19 -4.99
C GLY A 291 2.78 -25.87 -5.42
N SER A 292 2.59 -25.48 -6.68
CA SER A 292 1.27 -25.20 -7.26
C SER A 292 0.40 -26.46 -7.35
N ASP A 293 0.98 -27.59 -7.75
CA ASP A 293 0.28 -28.87 -7.81
C ASP A 293 -0.19 -29.31 -6.41
N GLN A 294 0.62 -29.05 -5.37
CA GLN A 294 0.26 -29.33 -3.98
C GLN A 294 -0.81 -28.35 -3.46
N ALA A 295 -0.71 -27.07 -3.81
CA ALA A 295 -1.73 -26.07 -3.45
C ALA A 295 -3.08 -26.39 -4.09
N ALA A 296 -3.10 -26.76 -5.38
CA ALA A 296 -4.32 -27.16 -6.08
C ALA A 296 -4.95 -28.43 -5.45
N GLN A 297 -4.12 -29.39 -5.03
CA GLN A 297 -4.60 -30.56 -4.29
C GLN A 297 -5.24 -30.16 -2.95
N TRP A 298 -4.58 -29.31 -2.16
CA TRP A 298 -5.12 -28.84 -0.89
C TRP A 298 -6.45 -28.10 -1.07
N MET A 299 -6.58 -27.29 -2.13
CA MET A 299 -7.84 -26.62 -2.46
C MET A 299 -8.97 -27.63 -2.78
N ILE A 300 -8.68 -28.73 -3.48
CA ILE A 300 -9.67 -29.82 -3.67
C ILE A 300 -10.07 -30.43 -2.33
N ASP A 301 -9.07 -30.73 -1.49
CA ASP A 301 -9.31 -31.42 -0.22
C ASP A 301 -10.15 -30.57 0.75
N ASN A 302 -10.10 -29.23 0.63
CA ASN A 302 -10.82 -28.27 1.46
C ASN A 302 -11.95 -27.54 0.73
N HIS A 303 -12.36 -28.01 -0.45
CA HIS A 303 -13.26 -27.27 -1.34
C HIS A 303 -14.62 -26.90 -0.74
N GLU A 304 -15.14 -27.70 0.21
CA GLU A 304 -16.41 -27.43 0.89
C GLU A 304 -16.29 -26.22 1.84
N GLU A 305 -15.21 -26.13 2.61
CA GLU A 305 -14.95 -25.01 3.51
C GLU A 305 -14.62 -23.73 2.74
N LEU A 306 -13.91 -23.88 1.62
CA LEU A 306 -13.56 -22.79 0.72
C LEU A 306 -14.70 -22.39 -0.24
N ASP A 307 -15.86 -23.07 -0.21
CA ASP A 307 -17.00 -22.87 -1.13
C ASP A 307 -16.59 -22.77 -2.62
N ILE A 308 -15.66 -23.64 -3.04
CA ILE A 308 -15.08 -23.57 -4.38
C ILE A 308 -16.13 -23.93 -5.44
N TYR A 309 -16.25 -23.07 -6.44
CA TYR A 309 -17.03 -23.31 -7.65
C TYR A 309 -16.20 -24.05 -8.71
N TYR A 310 -14.96 -23.63 -8.96
CA TYR A 310 -14.00 -24.41 -9.76
C TYR A 310 -12.54 -23.95 -9.53
N ILE A 311 -11.62 -24.83 -9.89
CA ILE A 311 -10.18 -24.57 -9.96
C ILE A 311 -9.70 -24.81 -11.39
N MET A 312 -8.87 -23.90 -11.92
CA MET A 312 -8.18 -24.07 -13.19
C MET A 312 -6.68 -23.93 -13.02
N TRP A 313 -5.94 -24.92 -13.49
CA TRP A 313 -4.48 -24.97 -13.37
C TRP A 313 -3.88 -25.87 -14.45
N ASP A 314 -2.79 -25.42 -15.07
CA ASP A 314 -1.95 -26.22 -15.98
C ASP A 314 -2.72 -26.88 -17.14
N HIS A 315 -3.61 -26.13 -17.81
CA HIS A 315 -4.58 -26.61 -18.84
C HIS A 315 -5.76 -27.46 -18.35
N TYR A 316 -5.89 -27.69 -17.04
CA TYR A 316 -6.98 -28.51 -16.51
C TYR A 316 -7.97 -27.68 -15.70
N ILE A 317 -9.19 -28.19 -15.61
CA ILE A 317 -10.25 -27.68 -14.76
C ILE A 317 -10.79 -28.79 -13.86
N TRP A 318 -11.15 -28.43 -12.64
CA TRP A 318 -11.91 -29.26 -11.72
C TRP A 318 -13.06 -28.45 -11.12
N ASN A 319 -14.26 -29.03 -11.03
CA ASN A 319 -15.45 -28.41 -10.47
C ASN A 319 -16.17 -29.43 -9.56
N PRO A 320 -16.34 -29.17 -8.25
CA PRO A 320 -16.92 -30.14 -7.32
C PRO A 320 -18.39 -30.50 -7.62
N GLY A 321 -19.13 -29.62 -8.30
CA GLY A 321 -20.50 -29.88 -8.76
C GLY A 321 -20.57 -30.79 -9.99
N ARG A 322 -19.44 -31.11 -10.63
CA ARG A 322 -19.38 -31.89 -11.88
C ARG A 322 -18.40 -33.06 -11.83
N ASP A 323 -17.28 -32.90 -11.15
CA ASP A 323 -16.12 -33.76 -11.17
C ASP A 323 -15.98 -34.47 -9.82
N PRO A 324 -15.47 -35.71 -9.76
CA PRO A 324 -15.28 -36.43 -8.50
C PRO A 324 -14.25 -35.72 -7.61
N VAL A 325 -14.35 -35.90 -6.29
CA VAL A 325 -13.33 -35.45 -5.33
C VAL A 325 -12.25 -36.53 -5.22
N GLY A 326 -10.98 -36.13 -5.28
CA GLY A 326 -9.84 -37.05 -5.24
C GLY A 326 -8.53 -36.38 -5.67
N PRO A 327 -7.46 -37.16 -5.89
CA PRO A 327 -6.18 -36.60 -6.32
C PRO A 327 -6.32 -35.80 -7.62
N TRP A 328 -5.79 -34.57 -7.66
CA TRP A 328 -5.88 -33.61 -8.77
C TRP A 328 -5.64 -34.29 -10.13
N ASP A 329 -4.57 -35.07 -10.25
CA ASP A 329 -4.20 -35.77 -11.47
C ASP A 329 -5.20 -36.83 -11.96
N GLN A 330 -6.12 -37.26 -11.10
CA GLN A 330 -7.14 -38.27 -11.40
C GLN A 330 -8.51 -37.66 -11.69
N VAL A 331 -8.79 -36.47 -11.16
CA VAL A 331 -10.13 -35.87 -11.18
C VAL A 331 -10.24 -34.65 -12.10
N LYS A 332 -9.11 -34.05 -12.47
CA LYS A 332 -9.05 -32.91 -13.38
C LYS A 332 -9.40 -33.29 -14.81
N ARG A 333 -10.00 -32.35 -15.56
CA ARG A 333 -10.34 -32.54 -16.98
C ARG A 333 -9.59 -31.55 -17.86
N TRP A 334 -9.16 -32.01 -19.03
CA TRP A 334 -8.50 -31.18 -20.02
C TRP A 334 -9.43 -30.07 -20.55
N VAL A 335 -8.86 -28.89 -20.77
CA VAL A 335 -9.51 -27.75 -21.39
C VAL A 335 -8.85 -27.46 -22.75
N PRO A 336 -9.62 -27.21 -23.83
CA PRO A 336 -9.06 -26.89 -25.14
C PRO A 336 -8.09 -25.70 -25.09
N ASP A 337 -7.03 -25.77 -25.88
CA ASP A 337 -6.03 -24.72 -26.00
C ASP A 337 -6.65 -23.41 -26.52
N ARG A 338 -6.41 -22.32 -25.77
CA ARG A 338 -6.88 -20.96 -26.06
C ARG A 338 -5.78 -20.04 -26.61
N GLY A 339 -4.59 -20.57 -26.90
CA GLY A 339 -3.54 -19.87 -27.62
C GLY A 339 -2.52 -19.12 -26.75
N GLY A 340 -2.30 -19.55 -25.50
CA GLY A 340 -1.23 -19.00 -24.66
C GLY A 340 -1.26 -19.46 -23.20
N ASN A 341 -0.11 -19.35 -22.53
CA ASN A 341 0.05 -19.83 -21.15
C ASN A 341 -0.94 -19.19 -20.17
N THR A 342 -1.12 -17.87 -20.22
CA THR A 342 -2.04 -17.15 -19.33
C THR A 342 -3.48 -17.56 -19.57
N VAL A 343 -3.94 -17.54 -20.82
CA VAL A 343 -5.32 -17.96 -21.14
C VAL A 343 -5.54 -19.45 -20.86
N ASN A 344 -4.49 -20.26 -20.82
CA ASN A 344 -4.56 -21.68 -20.45
C ASN A 344 -4.23 -21.96 -18.97
N HIS A 345 -4.04 -20.92 -18.16
CA HIS A 345 -3.82 -21.03 -16.71
C HIS A 345 -2.57 -21.84 -16.36
N MET A 346 -1.50 -21.67 -17.13
CA MET A 346 -0.21 -22.35 -16.90
C MET A 346 0.78 -21.53 -16.07
N ASP A 347 0.49 -20.24 -15.89
CA ASP A 347 1.29 -19.26 -15.14
C ASP A 347 0.63 -18.85 -13.81
N HIS A 348 -0.60 -19.33 -13.55
CA HIS A 348 -1.36 -19.08 -12.32
C HIS A 348 -2.41 -20.17 -12.06
N ILE A 349 -2.75 -20.39 -10.79
CA ILE A 349 -3.94 -21.15 -10.38
C ILE A 349 -5.11 -20.18 -10.32
N HIS A 350 -6.18 -20.43 -11.06
CA HIS A 350 -7.42 -19.67 -10.92
C HIS A 350 -8.40 -20.41 -10.04
N VAL A 351 -8.96 -19.70 -9.05
CA VAL A 351 -9.98 -20.23 -8.15
C VAL A 351 -11.21 -19.34 -8.26
N SER A 352 -12.37 -19.97 -8.42
CA SER A 352 -13.67 -19.33 -8.29
C SER A 352 -14.46 -19.92 -7.13
N VAL A 353 -15.29 -19.11 -6.48
CA VAL A 353 -16.22 -19.52 -5.39
C VAL A 353 -17.68 -19.35 -5.80
N ASN A 354 -18.61 -20.01 -5.09
CA ASN A 354 -20.03 -19.96 -5.46
C ASN A 354 -20.69 -18.62 -5.11
N SER A 355 -20.31 -17.98 -4.00
CA SER A 355 -21.02 -16.82 -3.43
C SER A 355 -20.17 -15.61 -3.09
#